data_AF-A0A7Y5SRT7-F1
#
_entry.id   AF-A0A7Y5SRT7-F1
#
_cell.length_a   1.000
_cell.length_b   1.000
_cell.length_c   1.000
_cell.angle_alpha   90.00
_cell.angle_beta   90.00
_cell.angle_gamma   90.00
#
_symmetry.space_group_name_H-M   'P 1'
#
loop_
_entity.id
_entity.type
_entity.pdbx_description
1 polymer ?
#
loop_
_entity_poly.entity_id
_entity_poly.type
_entity_poly.pdbx_seq_one_letter_code
_entity_poly.pdbx_strand_id
1 'polypeptide(L)'
;LNTRWLAHIVRHRQALGLEAVRINFAPTQHDPLAQLAGPFTLHFTADRRIWECYGERETGASVFTLPAVEDEICRSGLQSDRPLQWVLQPILARGNSPKPEPALLPAGKYRLRLYLIDPASTAAGQRVFSVSVDGAVVADRVDIFAESGGAGRPVNRVWPVTLDRPGSIAVTLTPVEGKAVVCGAELEPVESNSVAPSVVPRSAR
;
A
#
# COMPACT_ATOMS: atom_id res chain seq x y z
N LEU A 1 22.09 4.76 -16.22
CA LEU A 1 21.85 5.36 -14.88
C LEU A 1 21.80 4.23 -13.85
N ASN A 2 22.62 4.29 -12.81
CA ASN A 2 22.67 3.27 -11.76
C ASN A 2 21.39 3.36 -10.92
N THR A 3 20.66 2.25 -10.75
CA THR A 3 19.39 2.15 -10.00
C THR A 3 19.55 2.38 -8.50
N ARG A 4 20.79 2.49 -8.01
CA ARG A 4 21.14 2.73 -6.60
C ARG A 4 20.39 3.88 -5.94
N TRP A 5 20.05 4.95 -6.66
CA TRP A 5 19.37 6.13 -6.10
C TRP A 5 17.86 6.13 -6.32
N LEU A 6 17.34 5.20 -7.11
CA LEU A 6 15.96 5.24 -7.58
C LEU A 6 14.95 5.20 -6.41
N ALA A 7 15.16 4.31 -5.43
CA ALA A 7 14.28 4.22 -4.27
C ALA A 7 14.31 5.51 -3.42
N HIS A 8 15.46 6.16 -3.28
CA HIS A 8 15.53 7.46 -2.59
C HIS A 8 14.81 8.57 -3.36
N ILE A 9 14.89 8.58 -4.69
CA ILE A 9 14.16 9.53 -5.54
C ILE A 9 12.65 9.31 -5.38
N VAL A 10 12.18 8.07 -5.46
CA VAL A 10 10.77 7.71 -5.26
C VAL A 10 10.28 8.13 -3.88
N ARG A 11 11.07 7.86 -2.82
CA ARG A 11 10.75 8.32 -1.46
C ARG A 11 10.56 9.84 -1.40
N HIS A 12 11.47 10.63 -1.98
CA HIS A 12 11.37 12.09 -1.99
C HIS A 12 10.12 12.55 -2.75
N ARG A 13 9.80 11.92 -3.87
CA ARG A 13 8.59 12.23 -4.65
C ARG A 13 7.32 11.92 -3.85
N GLN A 14 7.27 10.80 -3.12
CA GLN A 14 6.16 10.45 -2.24
C GLN A 14 6.01 11.45 -1.09
N ALA A 15 7.11 11.86 -0.46
CA ALA A 15 7.09 12.87 0.59
C ALA A 15 6.67 14.27 0.10
N LEU A 16 6.78 14.53 -1.20
CA LEU A 16 6.26 15.73 -1.87
C LEU A 16 4.83 15.56 -2.40
N GLY A 17 4.22 14.38 -2.25
CA GLY A 17 2.89 14.08 -2.81
C GLY A 17 2.86 14.01 -4.35
N LEU A 18 4.02 13.78 -4.99
CA LEU A 18 4.17 13.68 -6.45
C LEU A 18 4.12 12.24 -6.97
N GLU A 19 4.03 11.26 -6.07
CA GLU A 19 4.02 9.85 -6.40
C GLU A 19 3.27 9.06 -5.34
N ALA A 20 2.57 8.00 -5.77
CA ALA A 20 1.83 7.13 -4.87
C ALA A 20 2.75 6.30 -3.97
N VAL A 21 2.31 6.08 -2.73
CA VAL A 21 2.91 5.07 -1.84
C VAL A 21 2.34 3.71 -2.22
N ARG A 22 3.21 2.70 -2.29
CA ARG A 22 2.85 1.36 -2.77
C ARG A 22 3.47 0.30 -1.90
N ILE A 23 2.64 -0.60 -1.39
CA ILE A 23 3.04 -1.76 -0.59
C ILE A 23 2.55 -3.02 -1.29
N ASN A 24 3.47 -3.94 -1.57
CA ASN A 24 3.16 -5.28 -2.06
C ASN A 24 3.29 -6.26 -0.89
N PHE A 25 2.31 -7.12 -0.70
CA PHE A 25 2.30 -8.13 0.35
C PHE A 25 2.86 -9.45 -0.20
N ALA A 26 4.13 -9.70 0.08
CA ALA A 26 4.90 -10.77 -0.54
C ALA A 26 5.99 -11.30 0.40
N PRO A 27 6.56 -12.50 0.15
CA PRO A 27 7.69 -12.99 0.93
C PRO A 27 8.86 -11.99 0.87
N THR A 28 9.38 -11.60 2.03
CA THR A 28 10.50 -10.68 2.16
C THR A 28 11.81 -11.45 2.35
N GLN A 29 12.89 -10.93 1.77
CA GLN A 29 14.22 -11.50 1.89
C GLN A 29 15.05 -10.68 2.87
N HIS A 30 15.63 -11.36 3.84
CA HIS A 30 16.55 -10.75 4.78
C HIS A 30 17.80 -11.61 4.86
N ASP A 31 18.85 -11.21 4.15
CA ASP A 31 20.12 -11.90 4.21
C ASP A 31 20.79 -11.67 5.59
N PRO A 32 20.93 -12.72 6.43
CA PRO A 32 21.51 -12.59 7.76
C PRO A 32 23.04 -12.41 7.73
N LEU A 33 23.70 -12.71 6.60
CA LEU A 33 25.14 -12.60 6.40
C LEU A 33 25.55 -11.31 5.66
N ALA A 34 24.57 -10.50 5.25
CA ALA A 34 24.85 -9.20 4.69
C ALA A 34 25.60 -8.34 5.73
N GLN A 35 26.73 -7.74 5.32
CA GLN A 35 27.53 -6.86 6.18
C GLN A 35 26.69 -5.72 6.79
N LEU A 36 25.61 -5.34 6.11
CA LEU A 36 24.43 -4.65 6.65
C LEU A 36 23.20 -5.22 5.93
N ALA A 37 22.21 -5.74 6.66
CA ALA A 37 20.94 -6.13 6.05
C ALA A 37 20.23 -4.87 5.53
N GLY A 38 19.93 -4.80 4.24
CA GLY A 38 18.88 -3.89 3.76
C GLY A 38 17.57 -4.39 4.38
N PRO A 39 16.90 -3.64 5.28
CA PRO A 39 15.68 -4.12 5.93
C PRO A 39 14.47 -4.08 4.99
N PHE A 40 14.69 -3.78 3.71
CA PHE A 40 13.67 -3.49 2.72
C PHE A 40 13.81 -4.44 1.55
N THR A 41 12.72 -5.14 1.24
CA THR A 41 12.55 -5.84 -0.04
C THR A 41 11.74 -4.94 -0.97
N LEU A 42 12.17 -4.78 -2.21
CA LEU A 42 11.46 -3.99 -3.23
C LEU A 42 11.01 -4.89 -4.36
N HIS A 43 9.80 -4.66 -4.84
CA HIS A 43 9.23 -5.30 -6.02
C HIS A 43 9.09 -4.29 -7.16
N PHE A 44 9.53 -4.68 -8.34
CA PHE A 44 9.47 -3.88 -9.56
C PHE A 44 8.45 -4.53 -10.47
N THR A 45 7.35 -3.84 -10.71
CA THR A 45 6.31 -4.30 -11.61
C THR A 45 6.70 -4.06 -13.07
N ALA A 46 6.00 -4.73 -13.99
CA ALA A 46 6.24 -4.61 -15.43
C ALA A 46 6.13 -3.16 -15.96
N ASP A 47 5.31 -2.32 -15.31
CA ASP A 47 5.14 -0.88 -15.59
C ASP A 47 6.24 0.01 -14.97
N ARG A 48 7.30 -0.60 -14.41
CA ARG A 48 8.46 0.05 -13.79
C ARG A 48 8.13 0.86 -12.53
N ARG A 49 7.00 0.57 -11.88
CA ARG A 49 6.71 1.13 -10.56
C ARG A 49 7.43 0.34 -9.47
N ILE A 50 7.82 1.04 -8.41
CA ILE A 50 8.43 0.44 -7.24
C ILE A 50 7.36 0.24 -6.17
N TRP A 51 7.30 -0.98 -5.66
CA TRP A 51 6.49 -1.39 -4.53
C TRP A 51 7.40 -1.83 -3.40
N GLU A 52 7.11 -1.38 -2.19
CA GLU A 52 7.81 -1.88 -1.02
C GLU A 52 7.14 -3.16 -0.50
N CYS A 53 7.93 -4.21 -0.27
CA CYS A 53 7.38 -5.50 0.13
C CYS A 53 7.26 -5.62 1.65
N TYR A 54 6.10 -6.10 2.09
CA TYR A 54 5.80 -6.43 3.48
C TYR A 54 5.43 -7.90 3.54
N GLY A 55 6.21 -8.68 4.30
CA GLY A 55 6.02 -10.12 4.45
C GLY A 55 5.72 -10.49 5.89
N GLU A 56 5.95 -11.78 6.21
CA GLU A 56 5.71 -12.32 7.55
C GLU A 56 6.58 -11.62 8.60
N ARG A 57 7.81 -11.24 8.27
CA ARG A 57 8.72 -10.58 9.23
C ARG A 57 8.26 -9.17 9.61
N GLU A 58 7.68 -8.44 8.66
CA GLU A 58 7.22 -7.06 8.87
C GLU A 58 5.85 -6.98 9.54
N THR A 59 4.99 -7.98 9.29
CA THR A 59 3.57 -7.92 9.67
C THR A 59 3.13 -8.97 10.67
N GLY A 60 3.92 -10.04 10.85
CA GLY A 60 3.58 -11.19 11.68
C GLY A 60 2.47 -12.08 11.09
N ALA A 61 1.99 -11.79 9.88
CA ALA A 61 0.93 -12.53 9.22
C ALA A 61 1.47 -13.46 8.14
N SER A 62 0.78 -14.59 7.92
CA SER A 62 1.22 -15.59 6.95
C SER A 62 1.07 -15.09 5.52
N VAL A 63 2.08 -15.36 4.68
CA VAL A 63 2.03 -15.04 3.25
C VAL A 63 1.50 -16.23 2.46
N PHE A 64 0.58 -15.99 1.51
CA PHE A 64 0.18 -16.96 0.50
C PHE A 64 0.73 -16.57 -0.87
N THR A 65 0.90 -17.55 -1.76
CA THR A 65 1.35 -17.34 -3.14
C THR A 65 0.49 -18.16 -4.10
N LEU A 66 0.10 -17.55 -5.22
CA LEU A 66 -0.71 -18.15 -6.27
C LEU A 66 0.15 -18.40 -7.53
N PRO A 67 -0.04 -19.52 -8.25
CA PRO A 67 0.83 -19.91 -9.35
C PRO A 67 0.66 -19.06 -10.62
N ALA A 68 -0.54 -18.56 -10.90
CA ALA A 68 -0.84 -17.68 -12.02
C ALA A 68 -2.03 -16.78 -11.70
N VAL A 69 -1.80 -15.46 -11.74
CA VAL A 69 -2.82 -14.42 -11.55
C VAL A 69 -2.54 -13.33 -12.59
N GLU A 70 -3.59 -12.78 -13.21
CA GLU A 70 -3.45 -11.72 -14.22
C GLU A 70 -2.87 -10.44 -13.63
N ASP A 71 -3.28 -10.11 -12.41
CA ASP A 71 -2.74 -8.98 -11.65
C ASP A 71 -1.45 -9.42 -10.92
N GLU A 72 -0.33 -8.83 -11.34
CA GLU A 72 1.01 -9.08 -10.78
C GLU A 72 1.06 -8.85 -9.26
N ILE A 73 0.34 -7.84 -8.76
CA ILE A 73 0.29 -7.51 -7.33
C ILE A 73 -0.46 -8.60 -6.55
N CYS A 74 -1.48 -9.22 -7.16
CA CYS A 74 -2.25 -10.29 -6.54
C CYS A 74 -1.62 -11.69 -6.66
N ARG A 75 -0.38 -11.80 -7.14
CA ARG A 75 0.36 -13.07 -7.16
C ARG A 75 0.62 -13.61 -5.75
N SER A 76 0.79 -12.73 -4.76
CA SER A 76 0.94 -13.08 -3.35
C SER A 76 0.10 -12.15 -2.48
N GLY A 77 -0.06 -12.50 -1.22
CA GLY A 77 -0.72 -11.63 -0.24
C GLY A 77 -0.54 -12.11 1.18
N LEU A 78 -0.96 -11.29 2.14
CA LEU A 78 -1.10 -11.68 3.53
C LEU A 78 -2.46 -12.29 3.80
N GLN A 79 -2.48 -13.25 4.71
CA GLN A 79 -3.70 -13.76 5.32
C GLN A 79 -3.55 -13.85 6.85
N SER A 80 -4.59 -13.48 7.59
CA SER A 80 -4.58 -13.61 9.05
C SER A 80 -5.97 -13.78 9.64
N ASP A 81 -6.05 -14.52 10.74
CA ASP A 81 -7.19 -14.63 11.65
C ASP A 81 -7.20 -13.53 12.73
N ARG A 82 -6.19 -12.66 12.75
CA ARG A 82 -6.09 -11.48 13.63
C ARG A 82 -6.15 -10.19 12.82
N PRO A 83 -6.41 -9.04 13.46
CA PRO A 83 -6.35 -7.75 12.78
C PRO A 83 -4.99 -7.53 12.11
N LEU A 84 -5.01 -7.27 10.81
CA LEU A 84 -3.84 -6.88 10.03
C LEU A 84 -3.76 -5.36 10.02
N GLN A 85 -2.72 -4.79 10.60
CA GLN A 85 -2.50 -3.35 10.59
C GLN A 85 -1.16 -3.01 9.95
N TRP A 86 -1.17 -2.03 9.05
CA TRP A 86 0.04 -1.46 8.46
C TRP A 86 -0.11 0.05 8.27
N VAL A 87 1.02 0.70 7.97
CA VAL A 87 1.09 2.15 7.79
C VAL A 87 1.57 2.46 6.38
N LEU A 88 0.81 3.30 5.68
CA LEU A 88 1.15 3.90 4.40
C LEU A 88 1.91 5.21 4.68
N GLN A 89 3.18 5.20 4.29
CA GLN A 89 4.15 6.27 4.43
C GLN A 89 5.16 6.15 3.28
N PRO A 90 5.99 7.17 2.99
CA PRO A 90 7.01 7.07 1.95
C PRO A 90 7.89 5.81 2.12
N ILE A 91 8.33 5.21 1.01
CA ILE A 91 9.12 3.98 1.04
C ILE A 91 10.40 4.18 1.84
N LEU A 92 10.93 3.09 2.41
CA LEU A 92 12.14 3.11 3.23
C LEU A 92 12.01 3.94 4.52
N ALA A 93 10.79 4.31 4.92
CA ALA A 93 10.55 5.06 6.17
C ALA A 93 10.39 4.18 7.41
N ARG A 94 10.30 2.85 7.28
CA ARG A 94 10.26 1.94 8.44
C ARG A 94 11.64 1.85 9.11
N GLY A 95 11.64 1.67 10.42
CA GLY A 95 12.85 1.44 11.21
C GLY A 95 13.60 2.72 11.60
N ASN A 96 14.62 2.56 12.43
CA ASN A 96 15.38 3.67 12.99
C ASN A 96 16.50 4.07 12.03
N SER A 97 16.14 4.74 10.94
CA SER A 97 17.16 5.27 10.02
C SER A 97 17.97 6.37 10.74
N PRO A 98 19.32 6.30 10.76
CA PRO A 98 20.14 7.33 11.38
C PRO A 98 20.10 8.68 10.65
N LYS A 99 19.50 8.72 9.45
CA LYS A 99 19.33 9.92 8.65
C LYS A 99 17.87 10.41 8.72
N PRO A 100 17.63 11.71 8.97
CA PRO A 100 16.29 12.29 8.93
C PRO A 100 15.86 12.44 7.46
N GLU A 101 15.42 11.36 6.84
CA GLU A 101 14.76 11.42 5.54
C GLU A 101 13.26 11.68 5.72
N PRO A 102 12.61 12.46 4.83
CA PRO A 102 11.18 12.70 4.91
C PRO A 102 10.41 11.38 5.04
N ALA A 103 9.62 11.25 6.10
CA ALA A 103 8.85 10.05 6.44
C ALA A 103 7.35 10.32 6.47
N LEU A 104 6.94 11.56 6.19
CA LEU A 104 5.54 11.98 6.21
C LEU A 104 5.08 12.32 4.81
N LEU A 105 3.83 11.98 4.54
CA LEU A 105 3.08 12.46 3.39
C LEU A 105 2.59 13.88 3.67
N PRO A 106 2.43 14.73 2.64
CA PRO A 106 1.85 16.05 2.84
C PRO A 106 0.37 15.97 3.24
N ALA A 107 -0.16 17.07 3.77
CA ALA A 107 -1.61 17.21 3.93
C ALA A 107 -2.26 17.23 2.54
N GLY A 108 -3.43 16.62 2.40
CA GLY A 108 -4.12 16.58 1.11
C GLY A 108 -5.14 15.46 1.00
N LYS A 109 -5.73 15.36 -0.18
CA LYS A 109 -6.67 14.29 -0.54
C LYS A 109 -5.92 13.16 -1.23
N TYR A 110 -6.32 11.95 -0.93
CA TYR A 110 -5.72 10.71 -1.43
C TYR A 110 -6.80 9.73 -1.86
N ARG A 111 -6.44 8.81 -2.75
CA ARG A 111 -7.19 7.58 -3.05
C ARG A 111 -6.42 6.41 -2.47
N LEU A 112 -6.99 5.76 -1.46
CA LEU A 112 -6.54 4.47 -0.97
C LEU A 112 -7.12 3.39 -1.87
N ARG A 113 -6.28 2.58 -2.51
CA ARG A 113 -6.64 1.40 -3.27
C ARG A 113 -6.08 0.16 -2.57
N LEU A 114 -6.94 -0.80 -2.26
CA LEU A 114 -6.53 -2.13 -1.80
C LEU A 114 -6.72 -3.13 -2.93
N TYR A 115 -5.68 -3.94 -3.15
CA TYR A 115 -5.64 -5.04 -4.11
C TYR A 115 -5.94 -6.32 -3.33
N LEU A 116 -7.02 -6.99 -3.71
CA LEU A 116 -7.59 -8.11 -2.97
C LEU A 116 -7.77 -9.31 -3.90
N ILE A 117 -7.56 -10.50 -3.37
CA ILE A 117 -7.92 -11.75 -4.05
C ILE A 117 -8.35 -12.76 -3.00
N ASP A 118 -9.41 -13.51 -3.27
CA ASP A 118 -9.74 -14.67 -2.44
C ASP A 118 -8.95 -15.89 -2.94
N PRO A 119 -7.98 -16.43 -2.17
CA PRO A 119 -7.16 -17.53 -2.66
C PRO A 119 -7.84 -18.91 -2.63
N ALA A 120 -8.96 -19.11 -1.90
CA ALA A 120 -9.39 -20.46 -1.54
C ALA A 120 -10.89 -20.68 -1.18
N SER A 121 -11.67 -19.63 -0.94
CA SER A 121 -13.09 -19.78 -0.58
C SER A 121 -13.86 -20.49 -1.69
N THR A 122 -14.86 -21.28 -1.31
CA THR A 122 -15.70 -22.04 -2.25
C THR A 122 -17.12 -21.49 -2.35
N ALA A 123 -17.49 -20.57 -1.44
CA ALA A 123 -18.78 -19.90 -1.43
C ALA A 123 -18.65 -18.51 -0.80
N ALA A 124 -19.61 -17.63 -1.11
CA ALA A 124 -19.77 -16.36 -0.44
C ALA A 124 -20.00 -16.56 1.06
N GLY A 125 -19.55 -15.59 1.86
CA GLY A 125 -19.68 -15.57 3.32
C GLY A 125 -18.59 -16.32 4.07
N GLN A 126 -17.76 -17.15 3.42
CA GLN A 126 -16.69 -17.90 4.10
C GLN A 126 -15.52 -17.01 4.56
N ARG A 127 -15.32 -15.88 3.89
CA ARG A 127 -14.29 -14.91 4.20
C ARG A 127 -14.88 -13.52 4.15
N VAL A 128 -15.02 -12.91 5.32
CA VAL A 128 -15.53 -11.55 5.47
C VAL A 128 -14.65 -10.80 6.45
N PHE A 129 -14.29 -9.57 6.11
CA PHE A 129 -13.53 -8.69 7.01
C PHE A 129 -13.98 -7.23 6.86
N SER A 130 -13.76 -6.43 7.90
CA SER A 130 -13.93 -4.98 7.82
C SER A 130 -12.61 -4.28 7.49
N VAL A 131 -12.68 -3.11 6.89
CA VAL A 131 -11.55 -2.22 6.58
C VAL A 131 -11.74 -0.92 7.35
N SER A 132 -10.70 -0.49 8.04
CA SER A 132 -10.64 0.82 8.70
C SER A 132 -9.40 1.59 8.29
N VAL A 133 -9.52 2.91 8.27
CA VAL A 133 -8.48 3.88 7.95
C VAL A 133 -8.39 4.86 9.09
N ASP A 134 -7.21 4.98 9.70
CA ASP A 134 -6.96 5.77 10.93
C ASP A 134 -7.99 5.51 12.04
N GLY A 135 -8.40 4.24 12.17
CA GLY A 135 -9.39 3.77 13.16
C GLY A 135 -10.85 3.97 12.76
N ALA A 136 -11.15 4.71 11.69
CA ALA A 136 -12.51 4.86 11.18
C ALA A 136 -12.86 3.74 10.18
N VAL A 137 -13.97 3.04 10.39
CA VAL A 137 -14.43 1.98 9.48
C VAL A 137 -14.88 2.59 8.16
N VAL A 138 -14.26 2.18 7.06
CA VAL A 138 -14.59 2.61 5.68
C VAL A 138 -15.33 1.52 4.89
N ALA A 139 -15.27 0.28 5.35
CA ALA A 139 -16.10 -0.83 4.91
C ALA A 139 -16.27 -1.82 6.07
N ASP A 140 -17.50 -2.17 6.41
CA ASP A 140 -17.83 -3.05 7.52
C ASP A 140 -17.81 -4.53 7.13
N ARG A 141 -18.15 -4.83 5.87
CA ARG A 141 -18.18 -6.20 5.33
C ARG A 141 -17.66 -6.25 3.90
N VAL A 142 -16.42 -6.73 3.75
CA VAL A 142 -15.81 -7.05 2.45
C VAL A 142 -15.80 -8.56 2.27
N ASP A 143 -16.45 -9.04 1.22
CA ASP A 143 -16.47 -10.44 0.80
C ASP A 143 -15.97 -10.51 -0.64
N ILE A 144 -14.69 -10.84 -0.78
CA ILE A 144 -14.02 -10.84 -2.09
C ILE A 144 -14.65 -11.88 -3.01
N PHE A 145 -15.02 -13.07 -2.50
CA PHE A 145 -15.61 -14.14 -3.31
C PHE A 145 -16.95 -13.71 -3.89
N ALA A 146 -17.80 -13.06 -3.10
CA ALA A 146 -19.08 -12.55 -3.56
C ALA A 146 -18.92 -11.43 -4.62
N GLU A 147 -17.95 -10.54 -4.42
CA GLU A 147 -17.69 -9.41 -5.32
C GLU A 147 -17.05 -9.83 -6.65
N SER A 148 -16.13 -10.78 -6.61
CA SER A 148 -15.38 -11.26 -7.77
C SER A 148 -16.13 -12.34 -8.57
N GLY A 149 -17.20 -12.90 -7.99
CA GLY A 149 -17.91 -14.06 -8.53
C GLY A 149 -17.13 -15.38 -8.43
N GLY A 150 -16.16 -15.47 -7.52
CA GLY A 150 -15.41 -16.70 -7.24
C GLY A 150 -13.96 -16.50 -6.80
N ALA A 151 -13.34 -17.55 -6.25
CA ALA A 151 -11.93 -17.52 -5.84
C ALA A 151 -10.96 -17.33 -7.03
N GLY A 152 -9.76 -16.84 -6.73
CA GLY A 152 -8.68 -16.61 -7.70
C GLY A 152 -8.87 -15.40 -8.61
N ARG A 153 -9.84 -14.53 -8.31
CA ARG A 153 -10.17 -13.35 -9.13
C ARG A 153 -9.84 -12.07 -8.37
N PRO A 154 -8.95 -11.20 -8.89
CA PRO A 154 -8.56 -9.99 -8.20
C PRO A 154 -9.68 -8.94 -8.20
N VAL A 155 -9.79 -8.20 -7.09
CA VAL A 155 -10.73 -7.10 -6.90
C VAL A 155 -9.97 -5.91 -6.32
N ASN A 156 -10.27 -4.72 -6.82
CA ASN A 156 -9.72 -3.48 -6.32
C ASN A 156 -10.82 -2.67 -5.61
N ARG A 157 -10.59 -2.34 -4.33
CA ARG A 157 -11.46 -1.44 -3.56
C ARG A 157 -10.76 -0.10 -3.39
N VAL A 158 -11.49 0.99 -3.61
CA VAL A 158 -10.96 2.35 -3.57
C VAL A 158 -11.76 3.23 -2.62
N TRP A 159 -11.09 3.94 -1.73
CA TRP A 159 -11.69 4.89 -0.81
C TRP A 159 -11.00 6.26 -0.88
N PRO A 160 -11.74 7.37 -0.80
CA PRO A 160 -11.15 8.68 -0.58
C PRO A 160 -10.64 8.77 0.86
N VAL A 161 -9.43 9.31 1.03
CA VAL A 161 -8.83 9.61 2.35
C VAL A 161 -8.34 11.05 2.37
N THR A 162 -8.48 11.72 3.50
CA THR A 162 -7.98 13.09 3.68
C THR A 162 -6.99 13.12 4.84
N LEU A 163 -5.81 13.70 4.59
CA LEU A 163 -4.83 14.03 5.62
C LEU A 163 -4.92 15.53 5.90
N ASP A 164 -5.38 15.92 7.08
CA ASP A 164 -5.51 17.35 7.46
C ASP A 164 -4.17 18.04 7.73
N ARG A 165 -3.15 17.24 8.06
CA ARG A 165 -1.78 17.67 8.34
C ARG A 165 -0.81 16.62 7.80
N PRO A 166 0.46 16.99 7.55
CA PRO A 166 1.46 16.02 7.14
C PRO A 166 1.52 14.84 8.12
N GLY A 167 1.54 13.61 7.59
CA GLY A 167 1.31 12.41 8.39
C GLY A 167 1.52 11.12 7.63
N SER A 168 1.05 10.03 8.21
CA SER A 168 0.94 8.71 7.59
C SER A 168 -0.48 8.18 7.81
N ILE A 169 -0.87 7.15 7.05
CA ILE A 169 -2.21 6.57 7.14
C ILE A 169 -2.09 5.14 7.65
N ALA A 170 -2.76 4.82 8.75
CA ALA A 170 -2.90 3.46 9.23
C ALA A 170 -4.10 2.79 8.56
N VAL A 171 -3.90 1.58 8.01
CA VAL A 171 -4.98 0.75 7.48
C VAL A 171 -5.04 -0.52 8.32
N THR A 172 -6.25 -0.87 8.76
CA THR A 172 -6.49 -2.09 9.53
C THR A 172 -7.60 -2.91 8.89
N LEU A 173 -7.30 -4.19 8.62
CA LEU A 173 -8.27 -5.20 8.21
C LEU A 173 -8.59 -6.07 9.42
N THR A 174 -9.86 -6.17 9.78
CA THR A 174 -10.31 -6.96 10.93
C THR A 174 -11.15 -8.13 10.44
N PRO A 175 -10.69 -9.38 10.63
CA PRO A 175 -11.49 -10.56 10.30
C PRO A 175 -12.83 -10.55 11.03
N VAL A 176 -13.91 -10.82 10.28
CA VAL A 176 -15.28 -10.99 10.81
C VAL A 176 -15.69 -12.46 10.69
N GLU A 177 -15.41 -13.07 9.54
CA GLU A 177 -15.58 -14.50 9.26
C GLU A 177 -14.36 -15.00 8.47
N GLY A 178 -13.81 -16.15 8.84
CA GLY A 178 -12.58 -16.64 8.24
C GLY A 178 -11.37 -15.70 8.42
N LYS A 179 -10.40 -15.77 7.50
CA LYS A 179 -9.15 -14.97 7.54
C LYS A 179 -9.26 -13.73 6.66
N ALA A 180 -8.88 -12.54 7.14
CA ALA A 180 -8.71 -11.37 6.28
C ALA A 180 -7.54 -11.58 5.30
N VAL A 181 -7.65 -11.04 4.08
CA VAL A 181 -6.63 -11.16 3.04
C VAL A 181 -6.39 -9.84 2.32
N VAL A 182 -5.13 -9.60 1.92
CA VAL A 182 -4.74 -8.42 1.13
C VAL A 182 -3.46 -8.72 0.34
N CYS A 183 -3.39 -8.26 -0.90
CA CYS A 183 -2.25 -8.45 -1.81
C CYS A 183 -1.41 -7.20 -1.98
N GLY A 184 -2.05 -6.03 -1.97
CA GLY A 184 -1.34 -4.77 -2.06
C GLY A 184 -2.16 -3.60 -1.55
N ALA A 185 -1.46 -2.51 -1.26
CA ALA A 185 -2.06 -1.24 -0.92
C ALA A 185 -1.35 -0.12 -1.69
N GLU A 186 -2.13 0.75 -2.33
CA GLU A 186 -1.65 1.95 -2.99
C GLU A 186 -2.36 3.17 -2.42
N LEU A 187 -1.59 4.22 -2.14
CA LEU A 187 -2.11 5.52 -1.72
C LEU A 187 -1.68 6.58 -2.73
N GLU A 188 -2.61 6.99 -3.56
CA GLU A 188 -2.38 7.93 -4.65
C GLU A 188 -2.80 9.35 -4.23
N PRO A 189 -1.89 10.35 -4.28
CA PRO A 189 -2.28 11.74 -4.13
C PRO A 189 -3.31 12.13 -5.18
N VAL A 190 -4.41 12.75 -4.75
CA VAL A 190 -5.38 13.36 -5.66
C VAL A 190 -4.90 14.78 -5.89
N GLU A 191 -4.47 15.09 -7.11
CA GLU A 191 -4.18 16.46 -7.48
C GLU A 191 -5.44 17.30 -7.24
N SER A 192 -5.38 18.19 -6.25
CA SER A 192 -6.33 19.28 -6.16
C SER A 192 -6.05 20.19 -7.34
N ASN A 193 -6.80 20.02 -8.42
CA ASN A 193 -6.78 20.98 -9.51
C ASN A 193 -7.37 22.29 -8.98
N SER A 194 -6.51 23.15 -8.41
CA SER A 194 -6.88 24.48 -7.93
C SER A 194 -5.73 25.48 -8.09
N VAL A 195 -5.95 26.33 -9.11
CA VAL A 195 -5.40 27.67 -9.38
C VAL A 195 -3.97 27.74 -9.94
N ALA A 196 -3.89 27.93 -11.27
CA ALA A 196 -2.73 28.52 -11.92
C ALA A 196 -2.40 29.87 -11.28
N PRO A 197 -1.12 30.21 -11.02
CA PRO A 197 -0.77 31.52 -10.49
C PRO A 197 -1.24 32.60 -11.48
N SER A 198 -2.14 33.48 -11.04
CA SER A 198 -2.46 34.69 -11.79
C SER A 198 -1.19 35.54 -11.87
N VAL A 199 -0.52 35.48 -13.02
CA VAL A 199 0.53 36.44 -13.37
C VAL A 199 -0.15 37.79 -13.53
N VAL A 200 -0.03 38.65 -12.53
CA VAL A 200 -0.42 40.06 -12.66
C VAL A 200 0.55 40.71 -13.64
N PRO A 201 0.11 41.22 -14.82
CA PRO A 201 1.01 41.92 -15.71
C PRO A 201 1.53 43.17 -15.02
N ARG A 202 2.86 43.28 -14.91
CA ARG A 202 3.54 44.47 -14.40
C ARG A 202 3.27 45.62 -15.36
N SER A 203 2.58 46.67 -14.93
CA SER A 203 2.35 47.85 -15.77
C SER A 203 3.70 48.48 -16.13
N ALA A 204 3.98 48.64 -17.42
CA ALA A 204 5.12 49.41 -17.89
C ALA A 204 4.96 50.87 -17.43
N ARG A 205 6.05 51.42 -16.86
CA ARG A 205 6.24 52.87 -16.69
C ARG A 205 7.00 53.41 -17.88
#